data_AF-A0A2D5QED6-F1
#
_entry.id   AF-A0A2D5QED6-F1
#
_cell.length_a   1.000
_cell.length_b   1.000
_cell.length_c   1.000
_cell.angle_alpha   90.00
_cell.angle_beta   90.00
_cell.angle_gamma   90.00
#
_symmetry.space_group_name_H-M   'P 1'
#
loop_
_entity.id
_entity.type
_entity.pdbx_description
1 polymer ?
#
loop_
_entity_poly.entity_id
_entity_poly.type
_entity_poly.pdbx_seq_one_letter_code
_entity_poly.pdbx_strand_id
1 'polypeptide(L)'
;MTLVSRLLGKSSPYIFNLVYDIDVRLLFIEFLNDPSDEKPSLRIIFPEISMYSEANQAEFDDDELMDDLVSLEQISDSRIIILTCKKEITIELAGKPFAEKLTRNKN
;
A
#
# COMPACT_ATOMS: atom_id res chain seq x y z
N MET A 1 1.62 -6.92 -17.65
CA MET A 1 1.07 -5.87 -16.76
C MET A 1 1.41 -6.25 -15.34
N THR A 2 2.05 -5.36 -14.58
CA THR A 2 2.42 -5.63 -13.18
C THR A 2 1.21 -5.44 -12.26
N LEU A 3 1.24 -6.05 -11.07
CA LEU A 3 0.17 -5.94 -10.07
C LEU A 3 -0.07 -4.47 -9.66
N VAL A 4 1.01 -3.68 -9.56
CA VAL A 4 0.96 -2.20 -9.40
C VAL A 4 0.07 -1.55 -10.44
N SER A 5 0.34 -1.76 -11.73
CA SER A 5 -0.39 -1.08 -12.81
C SER A 5 -1.88 -1.41 -12.81
N ARG A 6 -2.27 -2.57 -12.27
CA ARG A 6 -3.67 -2.97 -12.13
C ARG A 6 -4.35 -2.32 -10.92
N LEU A 7 -3.66 -2.22 -9.79
CA LEU A 7 -4.26 -1.78 -8.52
C LEU A 7 -4.15 -0.26 -8.31
N LEU A 8 -2.97 0.32 -8.55
CA LEU A 8 -2.75 1.76 -8.45
C LEU A 8 -3.35 2.51 -9.66
N GLY A 9 -3.33 1.88 -10.83
CA GLY A 9 -3.90 2.44 -12.05
C GLY A 9 -3.20 3.74 -12.48
N LYS A 10 -3.91 4.86 -12.36
CA LYS A 10 -3.42 6.22 -12.70
C LYS A 10 -3.21 7.10 -11.47
N SER A 11 -3.41 6.57 -10.26
CA SER A 11 -3.19 7.33 -9.03
C SER A 11 -1.70 7.56 -8.79
N SER A 12 -1.39 8.65 -8.10
CA SER A 12 -0.02 8.97 -7.70
C SER A 12 0.46 7.99 -6.61
N PRO A 13 1.78 7.76 -6.49
CA PRO A 13 2.34 6.79 -5.55
C PRO A 13 2.42 7.30 -4.10
N TYR A 14 2.02 8.55 -3.85
CA TYR A 14 2.09 9.22 -2.56
C TYR A 14 1.28 8.49 -1.50
N ILE A 15 1.95 7.91 -0.51
CA ILE A 15 1.31 7.14 0.57
C ILE A 15 0.79 8.11 1.63
N PHE A 16 -0.54 8.11 1.82
CA PHE A 16 -1.20 8.81 2.91
C PHE A 16 -1.19 7.99 4.21
N ASN A 17 -1.53 6.71 4.09
CA ASN A 17 -1.55 5.77 5.21
C ASN A 17 -1.09 4.39 4.73
N LEU A 18 -0.31 3.72 5.57
CA LEU A 18 0.02 2.29 5.43
C LEU A 18 -0.25 1.65 6.79
N VAL A 19 -1.27 0.80 6.83
CA VAL A 19 -1.74 0.20 8.10
C VAL A 19 -1.89 -1.30 7.91
N TYR A 20 -1.26 -2.05 8.80
CA TYR A 20 -1.53 -3.47 9.01
C TYR A 20 -2.33 -3.64 10.30
N ASP A 21 -3.54 -4.17 10.18
CA ASP A 21 -4.38 -4.55 11.30
C ASP A 21 -4.29 -6.07 11.51
N ILE A 22 -3.66 -6.47 12.61
CA ILE A 22 -3.43 -7.88 12.96
C ILE A 22 -4.69 -8.60 13.41
N ASP A 23 -5.65 -7.88 13.99
CA ASP A 23 -6.89 -8.47 14.53
C ASP A 23 -7.80 -8.94 13.39
N VAL A 24 -7.88 -8.15 12.32
CA VAL A 24 -8.61 -8.54 11.09
C VAL A 24 -7.71 -9.14 10.00
N ARG A 25 -6.40 -9.22 10.24
CA ARG A 25 -5.38 -9.73 9.30
C ARG A 25 -5.48 -9.08 7.92
N LEU A 26 -5.48 -7.75 7.90
CA LEU A 26 -5.66 -6.95 6.70
C LEU A 26 -4.63 -5.84 6.66
N LEU A 27 -3.97 -5.67 5.52
CA LEU A 27 -3.15 -4.51 5.23
C LEU A 27 -3.87 -3.62 4.23
N PHE A 28 -3.84 -2.32 4.43
CA PHE A 28 -4.25 -1.37 3.41
C PHE A 28 -3.23 -0.24 3.24
N ILE A 29 -3.19 0.28 2.01
CA ILE A 29 -2.38 1.45 1.66
C ILE A 29 -3.31 2.46 1.01
N GLU A 30 -3.32 3.68 1.53
CA GLU A 30 -4.08 4.80 0.99
C GLU A 30 -3.15 5.75 0.25
N PHE A 31 -3.62 6.25 -0.89
CA PHE A 31 -2.84 7.09 -1.80
C PHE A 31 -3.49 8.46 -2.00
N LEU A 32 -2.66 9.50 -2.10
CA LEU A 32 -3.07 10.83 -2.54
C LEU A 32 -2.97 10.98 -4.05
N ASN A 33 -3.68 11.95 -4.64
CA ASN A 33 -3.42 12.34 -6.02
C ASN A 33 -2.32 13.41 -6.10
N ASP A 34 -2.30 14.32 -5.13
CA ASP A 34 -1.33 15.39 -4.98
C ASP A 34 -0.75 15.39 -3.55
N PRO A 35 0.55 15.67 -3.34
CA PRO A 35 1.14 15.76 -2.01
C PRO A 35 0.46 16.78 -1.07
N SER A 36 -0.22 17.78 -1.64
CA SER A 36 -0.97 18.80 -0.90
C SER A 36 -2.41 18.38 -0.56
N ASP A 37 -2.86 17.21 -1.01
CA ASP A 37 -4.19 16.71 -0.71
C ASP A 37 -4.33 16.40 0.81
N GLU A 38 -5.41 16.86 1.42
CA GLU A 38 -5.70 16.58 2.84
C GLU A 38 -6.32 15.19 3.08
N LYS A 39 -6.73 14.49 2.01
CA LYS A 39 -7.46 13.22 2.09
C LYS A 39 -7.09 12.28 0.94
N PRO A 40 -7.02 10.96 1.19
CA PRO A 40 -6.69 9.98 0.17
C PRO A 40 -7.82 9.79 -0.85
N SER A 41 -7.45 9.37 -2.05
CA SER A 41 -8.36 9.15 -3.19
C SER A 41 -8.53 7.68 -3.54
N LEU A 42 -7.57 6.84 -3.16
CA LEU A 42 -7.51 5.42 -3.47
C LEU A 42 -7.04 4.64 -2.24
N ARG A 43 -7.60 3.46 -2.03
CA ARG A 43 -7.12 2.48 -1.05
C ARG A 43 -6.87 1.15 -1.76
N ILE A 44 -5.68 0.58 -1.60
CA ILE A 44 -5.38 -0.80 -1.98
C ILE A 44 -5.47 -1.66 -0.72
N ILE A 45 -6.19 -2.78 -0.81
CA ILE A 45 -6.48 -3.67 0.32
C ILE A 45 -5.90 -5.06 0.04
N PHE A 46 -5.24 -5.62 1.05
CA PHE A 46 -4.66 -6.97 1.07
C PHE A 46 -5.32 -7.76 2.21
N PRO A 47 -6.37 -8.55 1.91
CA PRO A 47 -7.15 -9.27 2.91
C PRO A 47 -6.54 -10.64 3.23
N GLU A 48 -6.94 -11.21 4.37
CA GLU A 48 -6.64 -12.60 4.75
C GLU A 48 -5.13 -12.91 4.83
N ILE A 49 -4.37 -12.01 5.47
CA ILE A 49 -2.92 -12.15 5.64
C ILE A 49 -2.60 -13.31 6.60
N SER A 50 -1.83 -14.28 6.13
CA SER A 50 -1.32 -15.40 6.92
C SER A 50 0.09 -15.16 7.46
N MET A 51 0.87 -14.32 6.79
CA MET A 51 2.24 -13.98 7.19
C MET A 51 2.52 -12.51 6.86
N TYR A 52 3.14 -11.79 7.78
CA TYR A 52 3.54 -10.40 7.63
C TYR A 52 4.98 -10.24 8.14
N SER A 53 5.81 -9.58 7.36
CA SER A 53 7.18 -9.21 7.73
C SER A 53 7.49 -7.84 7.13
N GLU A 54 8.10 -6.95 7.91
CA GLU A 54 8.58 -5.65 7.43
C GLU A 54 10.05 -5.43 7.81
N ALA A 55 10.76 -4.66 6.99
CA ALA A 55 12.10 -4.17 7.24
C ALA A 55 12.19 -2.69 6.83
N ASN A 56 12.84 -1.87 7.66
CA ASN A 56 13.10 -0.47 7.32
C ASN A 56 14.24 -0.37 6.30
N GLN A 57 14.12 0.54 5.34
CA GLN A 57 15.16 0.88 4.39
C GLN A 57 16.15 1.85 5.05
N ALA A 58 17.41 1.46 5.16
CA ALA A 58 18.43 2.19 5.92
C ALA A 58 18.83 3.57 5.33
N GLU A 59 18.38 3.88 4.11
CA GLU A 59 18.76 5.11 3.40
C GLU A 59 17.77 6.26 3.61
N PHE A 60 16.61 6.01 4.24
CA PHE A 60 15.52 6.98 4.39
C PHE A 60 15.12 7.16 5.86
N ASP A 61 16.03 7.75 6.64
CA ASP A 61 15.82 8.08 8.07
C ASP A 61 15.01 9.39 8.30
N ASP A 62 14.56 10.06 7.23
CA ASP A 62 13.79 11.30 7.36
C ASP A 62 12.28 11.02 7.47
N ASP A 63 11.83 10.92 8.73
CA ASP A 63 10.42 10.75 9.08
C ASP A 63 9.54 11.94 8.69
N GLU A 64 10.11 13.11 8.41
CA GLU A 64 9.35 14.31 8.00
C GLU A 64 8.91 14.26 6.53
N LEU A 65 9.55 13.41 5.72
CA LEU A 65 9.19 13.24 4.32
C LEU A 65 8.02 12.25 4.15
N MET A 66 7.13 12.58 3.22
CA MET A 66 6.06 11.67 2.77
C MET A 66 6.67 10.41 2.13
N ASP A 67 6.08 9.25 2.42
CA ASP A 67 6.51 7.99 1.83
C ASP A 67 5.84 7.75 0.46
N ASP A 68 6.50 6.98 -0.39
CA ASP A 68 6.06 6.70 -1.75
C ASP A 68 6.09 5.20 -2.02
N LEU A 69 5.10 4.71 -2.75
CA LEU A 69 5.15 3.35 -3.29
C LEU A 69 6.15 3.28 -4.45
N VAL A 70 7.21 2.49 -4.25
CA VAL A 70 8.25 2.23 -5.26
C VAL A 70 7.83 1.05 -6.14
N SER A 71 7.44 -0.07 -5.52
CA SER A 71 6.98 -1.26 -6.26
C SER A 71 6.01 -2.12 -5.46
N LEU A 72 5.24 -2.94 -6.19
CA LEU A 72 4.35 -3.95 -5.65
C LEU A 72 4.46 -5.19 -6.55
N GLU A 73 5.16 -6.20 -6.04
CA GLU A 73 5.56 -7.37 -6.80
C GLU A 73 4.85 -8.60 -6.29
N GLN A 74 4.19 -9.31 -7.20
CA GLN A 74 3.58 -10.61 -6.89
C GLN A 74 4.60 -11.71 -7.21
N ILE A 75 5.12 -12.35 -6.16
CA ILE A 75 6.14 -13.41 -6.28
C ILE A 75 5.48 -14.77 -6.54
N SER A 76 4.29 -14.99 -5.97
CA SER A 76 3.46 -16.17 -6.20
C SER A 76 1.98 -15.81 -6.07
N ASP A 77 1.09 -16.80 -6.25
CA ASP A 77 -0.36 -16.58 -6.06
C ASP A 77 -0.71 -16.05 -4.66
N SER A 78 0.09 -16.38 -3.64
CA SER A 78 -0.14 -16.00 -2.25
C SER A 78 0.87 -15.01 -1.69
N ARG A 79 2.01 -14.75 -2.34
CA ARG A 79 3.09 -13.92 -1.79
C ARG A 79 3.29 -12.63 -2.56
N ILE A 80 3.31 -11.52 -1.84
CA ILE A 80 3.50 -10.17 -2.37
C ILE A 80 4.63 -9.47 -1.60
N ILE A 81 5.45 -8.72 -2.33
CA ILE A 81 6.43 -7.78 -1.79
C ILE A 81 5.95 -6.36 -2.12
N ILE A 82 5.88 -5.50 -1.11
CA ILE A 82 5.54 -4.09 -1.21
C ILE A 82 6.80 -3.32 -0.84
N LEU A 83 7.32 -2.54 -1.77
CA LEU A 83 8.47 -1.68 -1.56
C LEU A 83 7.99 -0.23 -1.54
N THR A 84 8.25 0.44 -0.43
CA THR A 84 8.13 1.89 -0.29
C THR A 84 9.53 2.51 -0.22
N CYS A 85 9.63 3.84 -0.20
CA CYS A 85 10.91 4.49 0.04
C CYS A 85 11.44 4.13 1.44
N LYS A 86 10.55 4.00 2.44
CA LYS A 86 10.94 3.77 3.83
C LYS A 86 10.98 2.29 4.25
N LYS A 87 10.22 1.42 3.58
CA LYS A 87 10.03 0.02 4.04
C LYS A 87 9.99 -0.97 2.90
N GLU A 88 10.44 -2.19 3.20
CA GLU A 88 10.10 -3.39 2.44
C GLU A 88 9.18 -4.27 3.28
N ILE A 89 8.01 -4.61 2.74
CA ILE A 89 7.00 -5.42 3.40
C ILE A 89 6.77 -6.68 2.56
N THR A 90 6.97 -7.84 3.17
CA THR A 90 6.59 -9.13 2.59
C THR A 90 5.32 -9.63 3.27
N ILE A 91 4.32 -9.99 2.48
CA ILE A 91 3.08 -10.60 2.95
C ILE A 91 2.80 -11.91 2.24
N GLU A 92 2.23 -12.85 2.99
CA GLU A 92 1.47 -13.97 2.42
C GLU A 92 0.00 -13.81 2.74
N LEU A 93 -0.86 -14.03 1.75
CA LEU A 93 -2.30 -13.84 1.84
C LEU A 93 -3.06 -14.94 1.09
N ALA A 94 -4.25 -15.29 1.60
CA ALA A 94 -5.16 -16.22 0.93
C ALA A 94 -6.15 -15.51 -0.01
N GLY A 95 -6.48 -14.25 0.31
CA GLY A 95 -7.38 -13.43 -0.48
C GLY A 95 -6.71 -12.79 -1.69
N LYS A 96 -7.50 -12.12 -2.54
CA LYS A 96 -6.99 -11.36 -3.68
C LYS A 96 -6.92 -9.88 -3.33
N PRO A 97 -5.79 -9.19 -3.58
CA PRO A 97 -5.73 -7.75 -3.39
C PRO A 97 -6.67 -7.04 -4.35
N PHE A 98 -7.27 -5.95 -3.88
CA PHE A 98 -8.18 -5.12 -4.67
C PHE A 98 -8.00 -3.64 -4.33
N ALA A 99 -8.48 -2.77 -5.21
CA ALA A 99 -8.42 -1.34 -5.02
C ALA A 99 -9.84 -0.75 -4.94
N GLU A 100 -10.02 0.20 -4.02
CA GLU A 100 -11.24 0.94 -3.78
C GLU A 100 -10.99 2.44 -4.00
N LYS A 101 -11.89 3.12 -4.70
CA LYS A 101 -11.86 4.58 -4.80
C LYS A 101 -12.59 5.19 -3.62
N LEU A 102 -11.92 6.09 -2.92
CA LEU A 102 -12.51 6.80 -1.78
C LEU A 102 -13.26 8.02 -2.34
N THR A 103 -14.57 7.90 -2.52
CA THR A 103 -15.39 9.05 -2.98
C THR A 103 -15.61 10.04 -1.85
N ARG A 104 -15.42 11.33 -2.13
CA ARG A 104 -15.91 12.43 -1.28
C ARG A 104 -17.42 12.26 -1.12
N ASN A 105 -17.89 11.84 0.05
CA ASN A 105 -19.26 12.16 0.44
C ASN A 105 -19.30 13.68 0.60
N LYS A 106 -20.00 14.34 -0.34
CA LYS A 106 -20.42 15.73 -0.18
C LYS A 106 -21.41 15.74 0.98
N ASN A 107 -20.94 16.14 2.16
CA ASN A 107 -21.84 16.70 3.17
C ASN A 107 -22.13 18.15 2.80
#